data_AF-A0A544TPB4-F1
#
_entry.id   AF-A0A544TPB4-F1
#
_cell.length_a   1.000
_cell.length_b   1.000
_cell.length_c   1.000
_cell.angle_alpha   90.00
_cell.angle_beta   90.00
_cell.angle_gamma   90.00
#
_symmetry.space_group_name_H-M   'P 1'
#
loop_
_entity.id
_entity.type
_entity.pdbx_description
1 polymer ?
#
loop_
_entity_poly.entity_id
_entity_poly.type
_entity_poly.pdbx_seq_one_letter_code
_entity_poly.pdbx_strand_id
1 'polypeptide(L)'
;EYHKVVSKAVYIATAINENNQREVIGLKIDHVESFEAWQGFLQDLKSRGLQSPKLVISDAHAGLKKAIQREFIGTTWQRCTVHFKRNIIERLPKKEVRQIIVDMK
;
A
#
# COMPACT_ATOMS: atom_id res chain seq x y z
N GLU A 1 4.01 23.90 1.58
CA GLU A 1 4.04 24.49 0.22
C GLU A 1 3.35 25.84 0.24
N TYR A 2 3.79 26.82 -0.53
CA TYR A 2 3.18 28.16 -0.58
C TYR A 2 2.96 28.79 0.81
N HIS A 3 3.93 28.64 1.72
CA HIS A 3 3.87 29.12 3.11
C HIS A 3 2.72 28.54 3.96
N LYS A 4 2.20 27.37 3.61
CA LYS A 4 1.17 26.66 4.38
C LYS A 4 1.54 25.19 4.63
N VAL A 5 1.05 24.68 5.76
CA VAL A 5 1.07 23.24 6.07
C VAL A 5 -0.06 22.59 5.28
N VAL A 6 0.29 21.59 4.48
CA VAL A 6 -0.66 20.84 3.64
C VAL A 6 -0.43 19.35 3.82
N SER A 7 -1.50 18.56 3.77
CA SER A 7 -1.40 17.10 3.79
C SER A 7 -0.75 16.60 2.50
N LYS A 8 0.02 15.51 2.61
CA LYS A 8 0.75 14.88 1.51
C LYS A 8 0.60 13.37 1.57
N ALA A 9 0.55 12.74 0.40
CA ALA A 9 0.64 11.31 0.29
C ALA A 9 2.13 10.90 0.33
N VAL A 10 2.45 9.89 1.15
CA VAL A 10 3.78 9.30 1.20
C VAL A 10 3.64 7.83 0.83
N TYR A 11 4.27 7.46 -0.28
CA TYR A 11 4.32 6.09 -0.77
C TYR A 11 5.58 5.42 -0.25
N ILE A 12 5.42 4.22 0.29
CA ILE A 12 6.53 3.39 0.75
C ILE A 12 6.31 1.98 0.19
N ALA A 13 7.32 1.45 -0.49
CA ALA A 13 7.35 0.06 -0.92
C ALA A 13 8.38 -0.70 -0.08
N THR A 14 7.94 -1.78 0.56
CA THR A 14 8.81 -2.73 1.25
C THR A 14 8.75 -4.08 0.56
N ALA A 15 9.89 -4.71 0.34
CA ALA A 15 9.99 -6.04 -0.25
C ALA A 15 10.79 -6.98 0.65
N ILE A 16 10.68 -8.28 0.36
CA ILE A 16 11.51 -9.32 0.96
C ILE A 16 12.55 -9.73 -0.09
N ASN A 17 13.82 -9.65 0.26
CA ASN A 17 14.93 -10.03 -0.63
C ASN A 17 15.15 -11.56 -0.62
N GLU A 18 16.11 -12.04 -1.41
CA GLU A 18 16.45 -13.48 -1.52
C GLU A 18 16.95 -14.08 -0.19
N ASN A 19 17.44 -13.24 0.72
CA ASN A 19 17.88 -13.62 2.06
C ASN A 19 16.75 -13.59 3.11
N ASN A 20 15.49 -13.45 2.67
CA ASN A 20 14.31 -13.30 3.53
C ASN A 20 14.33 -12.07 4.44
N GLN A 21 15.10 -11.04 4.08
CA GLN A 21 15.17 -9.79 4.83
C GLN A 21 14.22 -8.75 4.23
N ARG A 22 13.58 -7.97 5.11
CA ARG A 22 12.72 -6.87 4.68
C ARG A 22 13.54 -5.62 4.41
N GLU A 23 13.32 -5.03 3.25
CA GLU A 23 13.98 -3.79 2.83
C GLU A 23 12.98 -2.79 2.28
N VAL A 24 13.27 -1.50 2.46
CA VAL A 24 12.55 -0.42 1.79
C VAL A 24 13.15 -0.25 0.39
N ILE A 25 12.36 -0.54 -0.64
CA ILE A 25 12.81 -0.49 -2.03
C ILE A 25 12.38 0.78 -2.76
N GLY A 26 11.53 1.60 -2.15
CA GLY A 26 11.13 2.88 -2.71
C GLY A 26 10.37 3.75 -1.74
N LEU A 27 10.56 5.06 -1.90
CA LEU A 27 9.84 6.12 -1.21
C LEU A 27 9.54 7.23 -2.20
N LYS A 28 8.31 7.74 -2.19
CA LYS A 28 7.93 8.90 -3.00
C LYS A 28 6.91 9.75 -2.25
N ILE A 29 7.02 11.06 -2.36
CA ILE A 29 6.04 12.02 -1.84
C ILE A 29 5.23 12.55 -3.02
N ASP A 30 3.92 12.62 -2.86
CA ASP A 30 3.00 13.11 -3.88
C ASP A 30 1.85 13.91 -3.24
N HIS A 31 1.07 14.60 -4.05
CA HIS A 31 -0.03 15.43 -3.59
C HIS A 31 -1.33 14.63 -3.36
N VAL A 32 -1.53 13.55 -4.11
CA VAL A 32 -2.80 12.80 -4.16
C VAL A 32 -2.54 11.32 -4.39
N GLU A 33 -3.40 10.45 -3.87
CA GLU A 33 -3.33 9.00 -4.11
C GLU A 33 -4.01 8.58 -5.43
N SER A 34 -3.72 9.24 -6.55
CA SER A 34 -4.38 8.90 -7.83
C SER A 34 -3.79 7.65 -8.49
N PHE A 35 -4.50 7.10 -9.48
CA PHE A 35 -3.99 6.01 -10.30
C PHE A 35 -2.65 6.36 -10.96
N GLU A 36 -2.55 7.56 -11.52
CA GLU A 36 -1.36 8.07 -12.22
C GLU A 36 -0.18 8.24 -11.24
N ALA A 37 -0.44 8.74 -10.03
CA ALA A 37 0.58 8.91 -9.01
C ALA A 37 1.17 7.55 -8.57
N TRP A 38 0.30 6.57 -8.33
CA TRP A 38 0.70 5.18 -8.03
C TRP A 38 1.39 4.51 -9.21
N GLN A 39 0.88 4.70 -10.43
CA GLN A 39 1.48 4.15 -11.65
C GLN A 39 2.90 4.68 -11.82
N GLY A 40 3.11 5.99 -11.71
CA GLY A 40 4.44 6.59 -11.79
C GLY A 40 5.39 6.08 -10.70
N PHE A 41 4.89 5.86 -9.48
CA PHE A 41 5.69 5.25 -8.42
C PHE A 41 6.12 3.82 -8.77
N LEU A 42 5.22 2.97 -9.27
CA LEU A 42 5.56 1.61 -9.66
C LEU A 42 6.48 1.54 -10.88
N GLN A 43 6.32 2.47 -11.83
CA GLN A 43 7.22 2.62 -12.98
C GLN A 43 8.64 3.01 -12.56
N ASP A 44 8.80 3.88 -11.55
CA ASP A 44 10.11 4.18 -10.96
C ASP A 44 10.77 2.93 -10.36
N LEU A 45 10.00 2.09 -9.65
CA LEU A 45 10.55 0.83 -9.12
C LEU A 45 11.04 -0.07 -10.27
N LYS A 46 10.25 -0.19 -11.34
CA LYS A 46 10.57 -0.99 -12.52
C LYS A 46 11.79 -0.47 -13.27
N SER A 47 11.93 0.85 -13.42
CA SER A 47 13.08 1.46 -14.10
C SER A 47 14.38 1.21 -13.33
N ARG A 48 14.31 1.03 -12.01
CA ARG A 48 15.42 0.59 -11.15
C ARG A 48 15.66 -0.92 -11.13
N GLY A 49 14.96 -1.68 -11.97
CA GLY A 49 15.17 -3.12 -12.17
C GLY A 49 14.18 -4.02 -11.43
N LEU A 50 13.18 -3.48 -10.71
CA LEU A 50 12.18 -4.31 -10.06
C LEU A 50 11.38 -5.11 -11.12
N GLN A 51 11.50 -6.43 -11.06
CA GLN A 51 10.69 -7.34 -11.86
C GLN A 51 9.30 -7.52 -11.24
N SER A 52 8.34 -8.01 -12.03
CA SER A 52 6.99 -8.28 -11.54
C SER A 52 7.03 -9.23 -10.33
N PRO A 53 6.60 -8.78 -9.14
CA PRO A 53 6.60 -9.62 -7.95
C PRO A 53 5.51 -10.70 -8.06
N LYS A 54 5.69 -11.84 -7.38
CA LYS A 54 4.65 -12.89 -7.35
C LYS A 54 3.39 -12.44 -6.60
N LEU A 55 3.57 -11.63 -5.56
CA LEU A 55 2.51 -11.12 -4.69
C LEU A 55 2.76 -9.65 -4.36
N VAL A 56 1.71 -8.83 -4.45
CA VAL A 56 1.68 -7.48 -3.89
C VAL A 56 0.62 -7.43 -2.80
N ILE A 57 1.01 -6.95 -1.62
CA ILE A 57 0.12 -6.71 -0.50
C ILE A 57 0.01 -5.20 -0.30
N SER A 58 -1.21 -4.66 -0.43
CA SER A 58 -1.46 -3.23 -0.22
C SER A 58 -2.82 -3.00 0.45
N ASP A 59 -3.13 -1.77 0.84
CA ASP A 59 -4.53 -1.43 1.10
C ASP A 59 -5.41 -1.60 -0.17
N ALA A 60 -6.71 -1.35 -0.03
CA ALA A 60 -7.68 -1.52 -1.11
C ALA A 60 -7.92 -0.22 -1.91
N HIS A 61 -6.97 0.72 -1.94
CA HIS A 61 -7.09 1.96 -2.71
C HIS A 61 -7.27 1.63 -4.20
N ALA A 62 -8.35 2.14 -4.82
CA ALA A 62 -8.75 1.75 -6.17
C ALA A 62 -7.68 2.11 -7.22
N GLY A 63 -7.06 3.29 -7.08
CA GLY A 63 -5.96 3.74 -7.94
C GLY A 63 -4.73 2.83 -7.84
N LEU A 64 -4.38 2.40 -6.63
CA LEU A 64 -3.23 1.52 -6.41
C LEU A 64 -3.47 0.13 -7.00
N LYS A 65 -4.64 -0.46 -6.73
CA LYS A 65 -5.01 -1.77 -7.31
C LYS A 65 -4.94 -1.76 -8.84
N LYS A 66 -5.49 -0.70 -9.47
CA LYS A 66 -5.47 -0.56 -10.92
C LYS A 66 -4.05 -0.36 -11.45
N ALA A 67 -3.21 0.40 -10.74
CA ALA A 67 -1.79 0.59 -11.09
C ALA A 67 -1.00 -0.73 -11.01
N ILE A 68 -1.19 -1.51 -9.95
CA ILE A 68 -0.54 -2.83 -9.78
C ILE A 68 -0.91 -3.77 -10.93
N GLN A 69 -2.20 -3.87 -11.27
CA GLN A 69 -2.68 -4.73 -12.36
C GLN A 69 -2.11 -4.32 -13.72
N ARG A 70 -1.86 -3.03 -13.93
CA ARG A 70 -1.28 -2.51 -15.17
C ARG A 70 0.23 -2.71 -15.24
N GLU A 71 0.95 -2.41 -14.17
CA GLU A 71 2.40 -2.38 -14.18
C GLU A 71 3.04 -3.75 -13.94
N PHE A 72 2.36 -4.64 -13.22
CA PHE A 72 2.84 -5.98 -12.91
C PHE A 72 1.85 -7.04 -13.39
N ILE A 73 1.85 -7.28 -14.70
CA ILE A 73 0.99 -8.30 -15.32
C ILE A 73 1.34 -9.68 -14.74
N GLY A 74 0.32 -10.43 -14.33
CA GLY A 74 0.46 -11.76 -13.71
C GLY A 74 0.76 -11.76 -12.21
N THR A 75 0.97 -10.61 -11.60
CA THR A 75 1.15 -10.48 -10.15
C THR A 75 -0.17 -10.72 -9.41
N THR A 76 -0.13 -11.57 -8.38
CA THR A 76 -1.28 -11.74 -7.48
C THR A 76 -1.38 -10.54 -6.54
N TRP A 77 -2.59 -10.00 -6.36
CA TRP A 77 -2.84 -8.94 -5.39
C TRP A 77 -3.61 -9.47 -4.17
N GLN A 78 -3.14 -9.12 -2.98
CA GLN A 78 -3.83 -9.39 -1.72
C GLN A 78 -4.08 -8.08 -0.96
N ARG A 79 -5.28 -7.94 -0.40
CA ARG A 79 -5.56 -6.85 0.54
C ARG A 79 -4.77 -7.06 1.84
N CYS A 80 -4.13 -6.00 2.31
CA CYS A 80 -3.44 -5.96 3.59
C CYS A 80 -4.45 -6.22 4.73
N THR A 81 -4.21 -7.28 5.48
CA THR A 81 -5.06 -7.67 6.61
C THR A 81 -5.01 -6.65 7.74
N VAL A 82 -3.87 -5.99 7.96
CA VAL A 82 -3.73 -4.93 8.97
C VAL A 82 -4.65 -3.76 8.67
N HIS A 83 -4.59 -3.23 7.44
CA HIS A 83 -5.51 -2.16 7.00
C HIS A 83 -6.96 -2.63 7.00
N PHE A 84 -7.22 -3.88 6.60
CA PHE A 84 -8.58 -4.41 6.63
C PHE A 84 -9.16 -4.47 8.05
N LYS A 85 -8.39 -4.98 9.03
CA LYS A 85 -8.78 -5.01 10.44
C LYS A 85 -9.02 -3.59 10.97
N ARG A 86 -8.15 -2.63 10.64
CA ARG A 86 -8.34 -1.22 11.01
C ARG A 86 -9.66 -0.65 10.46
N ASN A 87 -9.94 -0.87 9.17
CA ASN A 87 -11.17 -0.39 8.55
C ASN A 87 -12.43 -1.00 9.19
N ILE A 88 -12.35 -2.24 9.68
CA ILE A 88 -13.44 -2.88 10.44
C ILE A 88 -13.59 -2.17 11.79
N ILE A 89 -12.50 -2.07 12.56
CA ILE A 89 -12.50 -1.48 13.91
C ILE A 89 -13.05 -0.04 13.90
N GLU A 90 -12.70 0.76 12.90
CA GLU A 90 -13.20 2.13 12.74
C GLU A 90 -14.73 2.22 12.59
N ARG A 91 -15.38 1.16 12.13
CA ARG A 91 -16.83 1.09 11.92
C ARG A 91 -17.57 0.40 13.07
N LEU A 92 -16.86 -0.19 14.02
CA LEU A 92 -17.48 -0.91 15.14
C LEU A 92 -17.99 0.05 16.22
N PRO A 93 -19.10 -0.29 16.91
CA PRO A 93 -19.53 0.42 18.10
C PRO A 93 -18.46 0.39 19.19
N LYS A 94 -18.10 1.55 19.76
CA LYS A 94 -17.01 1.68 20.76
C LYS A 94 -17.13 0.72 21.96
N LYS A 95 -18.35 0.30 22.32
CA LYS A 95 -18.62 -0.62 23.43
C LYS A 95 -18.10 -2.04 23.18
N GLU A 96 -18.05 -2.47 21.92
CA GLU A 96 -17.74 -3.86 21.53
C GLU A 96 -16.33 -4.02 20.96
N VAL A 97 -15.65 -2.91 20.63
CA VAL A 97 -14.32 -2.88 19.99
C VAL A 97 -13.29 -3.74 20.74
N ARG A 98 -13.26 -3.69 22.08
CA ARG A 98 -12.27 -4.46 22.86
C ARG A 98 -12.44 -5.96 22.71
N GLN A 99 -13.68 -6.46 22.74
CA GLN A 99 -13.95 -7.90 22.63
C GLN A 99 -13.64 -8.37 21.20
N ILE A 100 -14.12 -7.64 20.19
CA ILE A 100 -13.95 -8.01 18.79
C ILE A 100 -12.46 -8.00 18.38
N ILE A 101 -11.65 -7.06 18.87
CA ILE A 101 -10.19 -7.05 18.59
C ILE A 101 -9.50 -8.32 19.09
N VAL A 102 -9.92 -8.87 20.24
CA VAL A 102 -9.36 -10.11 20.79
C VAL A 102 -9.70 -11.29 19.88
N ASP A 103 -10.93 -11.35 19.40
CA ASP A 103 -11.44 -12.44 18.56
C ASP A 103 -10.91 -12.38 17.11
N MET A 104 -10.41 -11.23 16.67
CA MET A 104 -9.83 -11.03 15.33
C MET A 104 -8.35 -11.43 15.22
N LYS A 105 -7.75 -12.12 16.21
CA LYS A 105 -6.38 -12.64 16.11
C LYS A 105 -6.29 -13.76 15.07
#